data_AF-A0A3D9S3Z7-F1
#
_entry.id   AF-A0A3D9S3Z7-F1
#
_cell.length_a   1.000
_cell.length_b   1.000
_cell.length_c   1.000
_cell.angle_alpha   90.00
_cell.angle_beta   90.00
_cell.angle_gamma   90.00
#
_symmetry.space_group_name_H-M   'P 1'
#
loop_
_entity.id
_entity.type
_entity.pdbx_description
1 polymer ?
#
loop_
_entity_poly.entity_id
_entity_poly.type
_entity_poly.pdbx_seq_one_letter_code
_entity_poly.pdbx_strand_id
1 'polypeptide(L)'
;MIEIYAGEFRTVSEALSEKLLNGELAADSSYFQAVLPILQLLGETCPERPEFSAWYAEFLHLDGNLRRAGEAYRRLLQAVPPEAPSDHEISLMRKFCPLLLTNPLEYFPLKDVAVVHHPVKPLIGYHLFWEDDYDFPDDYEPCDHEEIWVEYDPQTETVTRVLSFFHSRVIASEAAIAEAHENGGRPIIRVEWGKHGSLLKGWEEMCIPLTDQSIMEWMKTAYESMRAGGRLPGHPLKRHWPNRFDRNFEDYIDFSVPVDPLNFLHMKPLFFKSLCVNAVLYTEGLPYNFHPKMEWPERFGAAVRGSLV
;
A
#
# COMPACT_ATOMS: atom_id res chain seq x y z
N MET A 1 -3.36 21.57 37.17
CA MET A 1 -2.01 21.75 36.58
C MET A 1 -1.84 20.84 35.37
N ILE A 2 -2.05 19.53 35.49
CA ILE A 2 -2.02 18.59 34.34
C ILE A 2 -3.09 18.93 33.28
N GLU A 3 -4.29 19.36 33.68
CA GLU A 3 -5.37 19.75 32.76
C GLU A 3 -5.00 20.93 31.84
N ILE A 4 -4.20 21.88 32.33
CA ILE A 4 -3.76 23.04 31.52
C ILE A 4 -2.81 22.54 30.43
N TYR A 5 -1.80 21.77 30.79
CA TYR A 5 -0.84 21.20 29.83
C TYR A 5 -1.50 20.23 28.84
N ALA A 6 -2.51 19.47 29.28
CA ALA A 6 -3.30 18.61 28.38
C ALA A 6 -4.10 19.43 27.36
N GLY A 7 -4.66 20.57 27.79
CA GLY A 7 -5.32 21.52 26.89
C GLY A 7 -4.36 22.15 25.89
N GLU A 8 -3.18 22.59 26.35
CA GLU A 8 -2.13 23.14 25.47
C GLU A 8 -1.64 22.12 24.43
N PHE A 9 -1.40 20.87 24.86
CA PHE A 9 -0.97 19.80 23.96
C PHE A 9 -2.02 19.47 22.90
N ARG A 10 -3.32 19.47 23.27
CA ARG A 10 -4.42 19.31 22.31
C ARG A 10 -4.40 20.40 21.25
N THR A 11 -4.32 21.67 21.67
CA THR A 11 -4.28 22.82 20.76
C THR A 11 -3.08 22.74 19.80
N VAL A 12 -1.90 22.37 20.30
CA VAL A 12 -0.70 22.19 19.47
C VAL A 12 -0.90 21.05 18.47
N SER A 13 -1.48 19.92 18.91
CA SER A 13 -1.73 18.76 18.04
C SER A 13 -2.74 19.07 16.93
N GLU A 14 -3.81 19.80 17.26
CA GLU A 14 -4.82 20.28 16.29
C GLU A 14 -4.18 21.21 15.25
N ALA A 15 -3.37 22.18 15.68
CA ALA A 15 -2.67 23.09 14.78
C ALA A 15 -1.67 22.35 13.87
N LEU A 16 -0.90 21.39 14.39
CA LEU A 16 0.02 20.58 13.58
C LEU A 16 -0.75 19.73 12.56
N SER A 17 -1.88 19.16 12.96
CA SER A 17 -2.73 18.35 12.08
C SER A 17 -3.30 19.18 10.92
N GLU A 18 -3.79 20.39 11.20
CA GLU A 18 -4.25 21.31 10.16
C GLU A 18 -3.13 21.66 9.17
N LYS A 19 -1.92 21.94 9.67
CA LYS A 19 -0.75 22.24 8.82
C LYS A 19 -0.34 21.07 7.95
N LEU A 20 -0.40 19.84 8.46
CA LEU A 20 -0.13 18.63 7.67
C LEU A 20 -1.18 18.42 6.58
N LEU A 21 -2.47 18.55 6.92
CA LEU A 21 -3.56 18.37 5.96
C LEU A 21 -3.52 19.41 4.83
N ASN A 22 -3.06 20.62 5.13
CA ASN A 22 -2.88 21.68 4.15
C ASN A 22 -1.55 21.59 3.37
N GLY A 23 -0.71 20.58 3.64
CA GLY A 23 0.59 20.41 2.99
C GLY A 23 1.63 21.47 3.37
N GLU A 24 1.39 22.24 4.45
CA GLU A 24 2.33 23.23 4.97
C GLU A 24 3.48 22.58 5.77
N LEU A 25 3.28 21.36 6.23
CA LEU A 25 4.30 20.49 6.81
C LEU A 25 4.49 19.28 5.90
N ALA A 26 5.72 19.08 5.43
CA ALA A 26 6.08 17.90 4.66
C ALA A 26 6.21 16.66 5.56
N ALA A 27 5.98 15.49 4.98
CA ALA A 27 6.09 14.21 5.69
C ALA A 27 7.52 13.91 6.18
N ASP A 28 8.56 14.41 5.49
CA ASP A 28 9.97 14.31 5.88
C ASP A 28 10.42 15.38 6.91
N SER A 29 9.47 16.12 7.48
CA SER A 29 9.77 17.21 8.42
C SER A 29 10.08 16.70 9.84
N SER A 30 10.49 17.63 10.72
CA SER A 30 10.65 17.40 12.16
C SER A 30 9.38 16.87 12.85
N TYR A 31 8.23 16.86 12.17
CA TYR A 31 7.00 16.24 12.66
C TYR A 31 7.18 14.74 12.97
N PHE A 32 7.80 13.96 12.08
CA PHE A 32 8.00 12.52 12.31
C PHE A 32 8.83 12.27 13.59
N GLN A 33 9.90 13.05 13.75
CA GLN A 33 10.74 13.00 14.95
C GLN A 33 10.00 13.43 16.22
N ALA A 34 9.04 14.35 16.11
CA ALA A 34 8.22 14.78 17.25
C ALA A 34 7.15 13.75 17.65
N VAL A 35 6.61 13.00 16.68
CA VAL A 35 5.56 11.99 16.92
C VAL A 35 6.11 10.71 17.55
N LEU A 36 7.35 10.31 17.22
CA LEU A 36 7.93 9.06 17.69
C LEU A 36 7.92 8.89 19.24
N PRO A 37 8.35 9.86 20.06
CA PRO A 37 8.27 9.74 21.52
C PRO A 37 6.83 9.62 22.04
N ILE A 38 5.87 10.26 21.38
CA ILE A 38 4.45 10.20 21.75
C ILE A 38 3.91 8.78 21.48
N LEU A 39 4.15 8.24 20.28
CA LEU A 39 3.72 6.88 19.94
C LEU A 39 4.39 5.83 20.82
N GLN A 40 5.68 6.01 21.14
CA GLN A 40 6.37 5.12 22.06
C GLN A 40 5.71 5.15 23.45
N LEU A 41 5.46 6.33 24.00
CA LEU A 41 4.80 6.47 25.30
C LEU A 41 3.40 5.85 25.28
N LEU A 42 2.62 6.10 24.23
CA LEU A 42 1.29 5.50 24.07
C LEU A 42 1.35 3.98 23.99
N GLY A 43 2.32 3.40 23.28
CA GLY A 43 2.53 1.95 23.26
C GLY A 43 2.89 1.37 24.63
N GLU A 44 3.63 2.12 25.45
CA GLU A 44 3.99 1.73 26.82
C GLU A 44 2.82 1.88 27.81
N THR A 45 1.99 2.92 27.66
CA THR A 45 0.89 3.22 28.58
C THR A 45 -0.45 2.59 28.20
N CYS A 46 -0.63 2.23 26.93
CA CYS A 46 -1.84 1.63 26.36
C CYS A 46 -1.49 0.33 25.62
N PRO A 47 -0.94 -0.70 26.29
CA PRO A 47 -0.51 -1.95 25.65
C PRO A 47 -1.66 -2.73 25.00
N GLU A 48 -2.92 -2.47 25.39
CA GLU A 48 -4.13 -3.01 24.76
C GLU A 48 -4.44 -2.41 23.37
N ARG A 49 -3.74 -1.34 22.99
CA ARG A 49 -3.83 -0.64 21.69
C ARG A 49 -2.54 -0.89 20.88
N PRO A 50 -2.36 -2.10 20.30
CA PRO A 50 -1.12 -2.48 19.61
C PRO A 50 -0.80 -1.60 18.39
N GLU A 51 -1.78 -0.90 17.83
CA GLU A 51 -1.60 0.02 16.71
C GLU A 51 -0.64 1.16 17.03
N PHE A 52 -0.53 1.62 18.28
CA PHE A 52 0.46 2.66 18.62
C PHE A 52 1.89 2.13 18.46
N SER A 53 2.11 0.85 18.79
CA SER A 53 3.39 0.19 18.56
C SER A 53 3.63 -0.09 17.08
N ALA A 54 2.59 -0.43 16.32
CA ALA A 54 2.66 -0.56 14.86
C ALA A 54 3.05 0.77 14.20
N TRP A 55 2.34 1.85 14.51
CA TRP A 55 2.64 3.18 13.97
C TRP A 55 4.03 3.66 14.38
N TYR A 56 4.47 3.39 15.61
CA TYR A 56 5.84 3.71 16.02
C TYR A 56 6.87 3.02 15.11
N ALA A 57 6.68 1.74 14.80
CA ALA A 57 7.56 0.99 13.91
C ALA A 57 7.48 1.48 12.47
N GLU A 58 6.28 1.76 11.95
CA GLU A 58 6.06 2.35 10.62
C GLU A 58 6.76 3.70 10.46
N PHE A 59 6.62 4.60 11.44
CA PHE A 59 7.27 5.92 11.38
C PHE A 59 8.79 5.82 11.43
N LEU A 60 9.35 4.88 12.21
CA LEU A 60 10.79 4.60 12.17
C LEU A 60 11.23 4.07 10.81
N HIS A 61 10.39 3.26 10.17
CA HIS A 61 10.64 2.65 8.87
C HIS A 61 10.61 3.72 7.76
N LEU A 62 9.59 4.58 7.75
CA LEU A 62 9.47 5.74 6.85
C LEU A 62 10.64 6.74 7.02
N ASP A 63 11.16 6.89 8.24
CA ASP A 63 12.34 7.74 8.53
C ASP A 63 13.68 7.06 8.14
N GLY A 64 13.65 5.88 7.54
CA GLY A 64 14.85 5.12 7.16
C GLY A 64 15.62 4.53 8.35
N ASN A 65 15.04 4.55 9.56
CA ASN A 65 15.65 3.99 10.77
C ASN A 65 15.43 2.46 10.87
N LEU A 66 15.82 1.75 9.81
CA LEU A 66 15.48 0.34 9.55
C LEU A 66 15.85 -0.61 10.70
N ARG A 67 16.99 -0.38 11.37
CA ARG A 67 17.36 -1.21 12.53
C ARG A 67 16.36 -1.06 13.67
N ARG A 68 16.00 0.18 14.03
CA ARG A 68 15.04 0.44 15.12
C ARG A 68 13.64 0.01 14.72
N ALA A 69 13.26 0.22 13.46
CA ALA A 69 12.00 -0.29 12.92
C ALA A 69 11.91 -1.81 13.07
N GLY A 70 12.94 -2.56 12.66
CA GLY A 70 12.97 -4.02 12.81
C GLY A 70 12.97 -4.50 14.27
N GLU A 71 13.55 -3.76 15.20
CA GLU A 71 13.43 -4.04 16.64
C GLU A 71 12.03 -3.74 17.18
N ALA A 72 11.39 -2.68 16.69
CA ALA A 72 10.01 -2.34 17.05
C ALA A 72 9.02 -3.37 16.49
N TYR A 73 9.12 -3.74 15.20
CA TYR A 73 8.30 -4.78 14.58
C TYR A 73 8.44 -6.13 15.28
N ARG A 74 9.66 -6.56 15.63
CA ARG A 74 9.84 -7.82 16.38
C ARG A 74 9.18 -7.79 17.76
N ARG A 75 9.24 -6.67 18.47
CA ARG A 75 8.53 -6.51 19.76
C ARG A 75 7.02 -6.51 19.56
N LEU A 76 6.53 -5.85 18.50
CA LEU A 76 5.12 -5.89 18.13
C LEU A 76 4.65 -7.31 17.86
N LEU A 77 5.38 -8.10 17.08
CA LEU A 77 5.03 -9.51 16.82
C LEU A 77 5.18 -10.42 18.05
N GLN A 78 5.95 -10.04 19.06
CA GLN A 78 5.93 -10.75 20.35
C GLN A 78 4.63 -10.49 21.12
N ALA A 79 4.08 -9.28 21.02
CA ALA A 79 2.84 -8.89 21.67
C ALA A 79 1.60 -9.35 20.90
N VAL A 80 1.65 -9.28 19.57
CA VAL A 80 0.59 -9.64 18.63
C VAL A 80 1.19 -10.59 17.59
N PRO A 81 1.38 -11.88 17.93
CA PRO A 81 2.03 -12.83 17.05
C PRO A 81 1.18 -13.09 15.80
N PRO A 82 1.82 -13.33 14.64
CA PRO A 82 1.10 -13.81 13.47
C PRO A 82 0.58 -15.23 13.71
N GLU A 83 -0.53 -15.55 13.06
CA GLU A 83 -1.06 -16.90 12.99
C GLU A 83 -0.52 -17.60 11.73
N ALA A 84 -0.33 -18.91 11.81
CA ALA A 84 -0.13 -19.72 10.61
C ALA A 84 -1.47 -19.85 9.86
N PRO A 85 -1.55 -19.45 8.58
CA PRO A 85 -2.73 -19.73 7.76
C PRO A 85 -2.98 -21.23 7.67
N SER A 86 -4.25 -21.62 7.79
CA SER A 86 -4.71 -22.98 7.48
C SER A 86 -4.64 -23.28 5.99
N ASP A 87 -4.62 -24.56 5.61
CA ASP A 87 -4.66 -24.99 4.21
C ASP A 87 -5.88 -24.41 3.47
N HIS A 88 -7.02 -24.28 4.17
CA HIS A 88 -8.22 -23.68 3.62
C HIS A 88 -8.03 -22.17 3.37
N GLU A 89 -7.50 -21.40 4.31
CA GLU A 89 -7.18 -19.98 4.11
C GLU A 89 -6.18 -19.80 2.96
N ILE A 90 -5.14 -20.63 2.87
CA ILE A 90 -4.19 -20.62 1.74
C ILE A 90 -4.90 -20.91 0.41
N SER A 91 -5.87 -21.84 0.40
CA SER A 91 -6.65 -22.12 -0.80
C SER A 91 -7.49 -20.92 -1.24
N LEU A 92 -8.05 -20.16 -0.30
CA LEU A 92 -8.80 -18.93 -0.59
C LEU A 92 -7.88 -17.80 -1.06
N MET A 93 -6.73 -17.61 -0.41
CA MET A 93 -5.69 -16.67 -0.83
C MET A 93 -5.27 -16.92 -2.28
N ARG A 94 -5.15 -18.19 -2.70
CA ARG A 94 -4.84 -18.56 -4.09
C ARG A 94 -6.04 -18.36 -5.02
N LYS A 95 -7.23 -18.79 -4.61
CA LYS A 95 -8.48 -18.67 -5.39
C LYS A 95 -8.80 -17.23 -5.74
N PHE A 96 -8.63 -16.31 -4.80
CA PHE A 96 -8.94 -14.89 -4.98
C PHE A 96 -7.72 -14.04 -5.39
N CYS A 97 -6.58 -14.69 -5.68
CA CYS A 97 -5.37 -13.99 -6.06
C CYS A 97 -5.59 -13.18 -7.36
N PRO A 98 -5.37 -11.86 -7.35
CA PRO A 98 -5.60 -11.03 -8.52
C PRO A 98 -4.76 -11.48 -9.72
N LEU A 99 -5.30 -11.29 -10.92
CA LEU A 99 -4.51 -11.29 -12.16
C LEU A 99 -4.10 -9.85 -12.45
N LEU A 100 -2.82 -9.62 -12.72
CA LEU A 100 -2.32 -8.29 -13.05
C LEU A 100 -2.21 -8.16 -14.56
N LEU A 101 -2.57 -6.99 -15.08
CA LEU A 101 -2.38 -6.58 -16.45
C LEU A 101 -1.48 -5.34 -16.49
N THR A 102 -0.30 -5.48 -17.08
CA THR A 102 0.69 -4.41 -17.19
C THR A 102 0.74 -3.87 -18.61
N ASN A 103 1.44 -2.75 -18.76
CA ASN A 103 1.77 -2.19 -20.06
C ASN A 103 2.81 -3.07 -20.80
N PRO A 104 2.72 -3.23 -22.14
CA PRO A 104 3.74 -3.92 -22.93
C PRO A 104 5.17 -3.36 -22.83
N LEU A 105 5.29 -2.09 -22.44
CA LEU A 105 6.56 -1.40 -22.25
C LEU A 105 6.94 -1.27 -20.79
N GLU A 106 6.25 -1.94 -19.85
CA GLU A 106 6.62 -1.93 -18.44
C GLU A 106 8.09 -2.35 -18.28
N TYR A 107 8.86 -1.49 -17.62
CA TYR A 107 10.29 -1.63 -17.45
C TYR A 107 10.64 -2.25 -16.10
N PHE A 108 9.83 -2.01 -15.08
CA PHE A 108 10.04 -2.52 -13.74
C PHE A 108 9.23 -3.80 -13.53
N PRO A 109 9.85 -4.99 -13.56
CA PRO A 109 9.12 -6.23 -13.33
C PRO A 109 8.65 -6.35 -11.88
N LEU A 110 7.59 -7.13 -11.68
CA LEU A 110 7.21 -7.62 -10.36
C LEU A 110 8.31 -8.56 -9.83
N LYS A 111 8.85 -8.27 -8.65
CA LYS A 111 9.94 -9.03 -8.01
C LYS A 111 9.41 -10.08 -7.05
N ASP A 112 8.48 -9.69 -6.20
CA ASP A 112 7.95 -10.52 -5.14
C ASP A 112 6.47 -10.22 -4.91
N VAL A 113 5.79 -11.20 -4.33
CA VAL A 113 4.39 -11.11 -3.92
C VAL A 113 4.28 -11.74 -2.54
N ALA A 114 3.60 -11.06 -1.63
CA ALA A 114 3.21 -11.63 -0.35
C ALA A 114 1.69 -11.51 -0.17
N VAL A 115 1.11 -12.49 0.51
CA VAL A 115 -0.33 -12.51 0.78
C VAL A 115 -0.56 -12.61 2.27
N VAL A 116 -1.37 -11.72 2.81
CA VAL A 116 -1.70 -11.68 4.23
C VAL A 116 -3.21 -11.76 4.40
N HIS A 117 -3.68 -12.73 5.17
CA HIS A 117 -5.09 -12.83 5.56
C HIS A 117 -5.33 -12.04 6.83
N HIS A 118 -6.43 -11.30 6.86
CA HIS A 118 -6.87 -10.63 8.07
C HIS A 118 -7.35 -11.69 9.08
N PRO A 119 -6.90 -11.69 10.35
CA PRO A 119 -7.18 -12.82 11.24
C PRO A 119 -8.66 -13.01 11.62
N VAL A 120 -9.43 -11.91 11.63
CA VAL A 120 -10.85 -11.90 12.05
C VAL A 120 -11.85 -11.65 10.91
N LYS A 121 -11.41 -11.08 9.78
CA LYS A 121 -12.30 -10.64 8.69
C LYS A 121 -12.03 -11.50 7.46
N PRO A 122 -13.03 -11.77 6.61
CA PRO A 122 -12.82 -12.44 5.35
C PRO A 122 -12.23 -11.47 4.32
N LEU A 123 -11.00 -11.04 4.59
CA LEU A 123 -10.27 -10.00 3.87
C LEU A 123 -8.83 -10.47 3.66
N ILE A 124 -8.36 -10.38 2.42
CA ILE A 124 -7.01 -10.79 2.02
C ILE A 124 -6.30 -9.58 1.41
N GLY A 125 -5.12 -9.25 1.95
CA GLY A 125 -4.20 -8.28 1.38
C GLY A 125 -3.17 -8.96 0.47
N TYR A 126 -3.01 -8.44 -0.74
CA TYR A 126 -2.02 -8.84 -1.72
C TYR A 126 -1.03 -7.69 -1.87
N HIS A 127 0.23 -7.97 -1.51
CA HIS A 127 1.33 -7.01 -1.50
C HIS A 127 2.24 -7.30 -2.68
N LEU A 128 2.36 -6.32 -3.57
CA LEU A 128 3.12 -6.40 -4.81
C LEU A 128 4.39 -5.56 -4.67
N PHE A 129 5.54 -6.15 -4.98
CA PHE A 129 6.84 -5.46 -4.90
C PHE A 129 7.44 -5.36 -6.30
N TRP A 130 7.32 -4.19 -6.92
CA TRP A 130 7.87 -3.88 -8.24
C TRP A 130 9.33 -3.44 -8.14
N GLU A 131 10.11 -3.55 -9.22
CA GLU A 131 11.54 -3.26 -9.15
C GLU A 131 11.90 -1.86 -8.68
N ASP A 132 11.15 -0.85 -9.09
CA ASP A 132 11.38 0.55 -8.75
C ASP A 132 10.13 1.39 -9.05
N ASP A 133 10.15 2.69 -8.80
CA ASP A 133 9.17 3.67 -9.31
C ASP A 133 9.88 4.69 -10.20
N TYR A 134 9.37 4.88 -11.41
CA TYR A 134 9.93 5.78 -12.40
C TYR A 134 10.07 7.22 -11.88
N ASP A 135 9.16 7.68 -11.03
CA ASP A 135 9.21 9.00 -10.42
C ASP A 135 10.13 9.05 -9.20
N PHE A 136 10.60 7.94 -8.63
CA PHE A 136 11.38 7.95 -7.39
C PHE A 136 12.79 7.34 -7.45
N PRO A 137 13.66 7.79 -8.38
CA PRO A 137 15.03 7.28 -8.47
C PRO A 137 15.94 7.69 -7.29
N ASP A 138 15.44 8.44 -6.31
CA ASP A 138 16.21 9.05 -5.22
C ASP A 138 15.59 8.83 -3.82
N ASP A 139 14.58 7.96 -3.68
CA ASP A 139 14.01 7.60 -2.36
C ASP A 139 14.82 6.50 -1.64
N TYR A 140 15.74 5.85 -2.35
CA TYR A 140 16.59 4.75 -1.88
C TYR A 140 15.81 3.51 -1.44
N GLU A 141 14.58 3.36 -1.93
CA GLU A 141 13.79 2.17 -1.73
C GLU A 141 14.13 1.13 -2.80
N PRO A 142 14.29 -0.15 -2.44
CA PRO A 142 14.75 -1.17 -3.39
C PRO A 142 13.60 -1.76 -4.23
N CYS A 143 12.38 -1.25 -4.02
CA CYS A 143 11.16 -1.65 -4.70
C CYS A 143 10.05 -0.63 -4.45
N ASP A 144 9.14 -0.52 -5.41
CA ASP A 144 7.84 0.09 -5.19
C ASP A 144 6.85 -0.95 -4.62
N HIS A 145 6.06 -0.55 -3.63
CA HIS A 145 5.16 -1.43 -2.87
C HIS A 145 3.70 -1.02 -3.12
N GLU A 146 2.93 -1.92 -3.73
CA GLU A 146 1.52 -1.72 -4.06
C GLU A 146 0.63 -2.74 -3.35
N GLU A 147 -0.62 -2.33 -3.05
CA GLU A 147 -1.54 -3.13 -2.23
C GLU A 147 -2.91 -3.30 -2.91
N ILE A 148 -3.40 -4.53 -2.89
CA ILE A 148 -4.77 -4.88 -3.32
C ILE A 148 -5.43 -5.64 -2.18
N TRP A 149 -6.69 -5.32 -1.88
CA TRP A 149 -7.47 -6.05 -0.89
C TRP A 149 -8.71 -6.68 -1.53
N VAL A 150 -8.96 -7.95 -1.18
CA VAL A 150 -10.13 -8.70 -1.62
C VAL A 150 -10.92 -9.15 -0.41
N GLU A 151 -12.14 -8.62 -0.27
CA GLU A 151 -13.13 -9.09 0.68
C GLU A 151 -13.96 -10.20 0.04
N TYR A 152 -14.34 -11.20 0.83
CA TYR A 152 -15.14 -12.32 0.35
C TYR A 152 -16.20 -12.73 1.38
N ASP A 153 -17.22 -13.45 0.92
CA ASP A 153 -18.19 -14.11 1.79
C ASP A 153 -17.68 -15.52 2.16
N PRO A 154 -17.47 -15.84 3.45
CA PRO A 154 -16.87 -17.11 3.85
C PRO A 154 -17.82 -18.32 3.74
N GLN A 155 -19.13 -18.11 3.53
CA GLN A 155 -20.09 -19.21 3.38
C GLN A 155 -20.20 -19.66 1.92
N THR A 156 -20.20 -18.70 1.00
CA THR A 156 -20.34 -18.91 -0.44
C THR A 156 -18.98 -18.94 -1.14
N GLU A 157 -17.92 -18.47 -0.47
CA GLU A 157 -16.59 -18.25 -1.02
C GLU A 157 -16.62 -17.46 -2.33
N THR A 158 -17.31 -16.32 -2.29
CA THR A 158 -17.43 -15.39 -3.41
C THR A 158 -16.88 -14.02 -3.03
N VAL A 159 -16.24 -13.33 -3.97
CA VAL A 159 -15.73 -11.97 -3.76
C VAL A 159 -16.89 -11.02 -3.50
N THR A 160 -16.78 -10.20 -2.45
CA THR A 160 -17.80 -9.20 -2.07
C THR A 160 -17.28 -7.77 -2.20
N ARG A 161 -15.95 -7.58 -2.24
CA ARG A 161 -15.34 -6.27 -2.46
C ARG A 161 -13.94 -6.40 -3.01
N VAL A 162 -13.56 -5.47 -3.89
CA VAL A 162 -12.19 -5.32 -4.37
C VAL A 162 -11.76 -3.88 -4.13
N LEU A 163 -10.62 -3.71 -3.46
CA LEU A 163 -9.99 -2.43 -3.23
C LEU A 163 -8.54 -2.46 -3.72
N SER A 164 -8.01 -1.30 -4.09
CA SER A 164 -6.59 -1.13 -4.37
C SER A 164 -6.07 0.18 -3.81
N PHE A 165 -4.78 0.19 -3.50
CA PHE A 165 -4.03 1.40 -3.25
C PHE A 165 -3.70 2.04 -4.61
N PHE A 166 -4.04 3.32 -4.75
CA PHE A 166 -3.82 4.11 -5.96
C PHE A 166 -3.32 5.49 -5.55
N HIS A 167 -2.02 5.73 -5.69
CA HIS A 167 -1.36 7.01 -5.38
C HIS A 167 -1.78 7.61 -4.03
N SER A 168 -1.53 6.87 -2.95
CA SER A 168 -1.83 7.28 -1.57
C SER A 168 -3.32 7.32 -1.20
N ARG A 169 -4.18 6.67 -2.00
CA ARG A 169 -5.63 6.60 -1.78
C ARG A 169 -6.11 5.17 -1.94
N VAL A 170 -7.21 4.82 -1.30
CA VAL A 170 -7.86 3.52 -1.48
C VAL A 170 -9.07 3.69 -2.38
N ILE A 171 -9.06 3.05 -3.54
CA ILE A 171 -10.20 3.00 -4.46
C ILE A 171 -10.93 1.67 -4.34
N ALA A 172 -12.21 1.64 -4.70
CA ALA A 172 -13.04 0.43 -4.72
C ALA A 172 -14.01 0.48 -5.92
N SER A 173 -14.37 -0.68 -6.47
CA SER A 173 -15.25 -0.77 -7.64
C SER A 173 -16.19 -1.97 -7.56
N GLU A 174 -17.50 -1.73 -7.73
CA GLU A 174 -18.51 -2.79 -7.89
C GLU A 174 -18.29 -3.57 -9.20
N ALA A 175 -17.85 -2.89 -10.26
CA ALA A 175 -17.56 -3.55 -11.53
C ALA A 175 -16.38 -4.54 -11.41
N ALA A 176 -15.45 -4.31 -10.48
CA ALA A 176 -14.35 -5.23 -10.21
C ALA A 176 -14.80 -6.50 -9.49
N ILE A 177 -15.91 -6.45 -8.73
CA ILE A 177 -16.51 -7.65 -8.13
C ILE A 177 -17.13 -8.53 -9.21
N ALA A 178 -17.91 -7.94 -10.11
CA ALA A 178 -18.50 -8.65 -11.24
C ALA A 178 -17.40 -9.25 -12.14
N GLU A 179 -16.35 -8.50 -12.46
CA GLU A 179 -15.19 -8.99 -13.21
C GLU A 179 -14.50 -10.14 -12.47
N ALA A 180 -14.37 -10.08 -11.14
CA ALA A 180 -13.80 -11.19 -10.37
C ALA A 180 -14.66 -12.46 -10.46
N HIS A 181 -15.99 -12.35 -10.37
CA HIS A 181 -16.91 -13.49 -10.50
C HIS A 181 -16.81 -14.16 -11.88
N GLU A 182 -16.74 -13.36 -12.95
CA GLU A 182 -16.54 -13.84 -14.32
C GLU A 182 -15.20 -14.56 -14.51
N ASN A 183 -14.20 -14.23 -13.69
CA ASN A 183 -12.84 -14.77 -13.75
C ASN A 183 -12.54 -15.77 -12.61
N GLY A 184 -13.55 -16.53 -12.18
CA GLY A 184 -13.36 -17.63 -11.22
C GLY A 184 -13.01 -17.17 -9.80
N GLY A 185 -13.37 -15.94 -9.45
CA GLY A 185 -13.07 -15.31 -8.17
C GLY A 185 -11.80 -14.44 -8.18
N ARG A 186 -11.07 -14.38 -9.30
CA ARG A 186 -9.83 -13.60 -9.40
C ARG A 186 -10.12 -12.19 -9.94
N PRO A 187 -9.94 -11.12 -9.15
CA PRO A 187 -10.03 -9.77 -9.68
C PRO A 187 -8.96 -9.51 -10.74
N ILE A 188 -9.24 -8.66 -11.73
CA ILE A 188 -8.25 -8.18 -12.69
C ILE A 188 -7.84 -6.76 -12.34
N ILE A 189 -6.53 -6.56 -12.19
CA ILE A 189 -5.94 -5.27 -11.80
C ILE A 189 -5.07 -4.76 -12.94
N ARG A 190 -5.25 -3.50 -13.30
CA ARG A 190 -4.49 -2.83 -14.36
C ARG A 190 -3.42 -1.98 -13.71
N VAL A 191 -2.17 -2.18 -14.06
CA VAL A 191 -1.02 -1.57 -13.37
C VAL A 191 -0.48 -0.44 -14.25
N GLU A 192 -0.50 0.78 -13.73
CA GLU A 192 0.01 1.97 -14.41
C GLU A 192 1.51 1.82 -14.72
N TRP A 193 1.89 2.19 -15.96
CA TRP A 193 3.27 2.10 -16.39
C TRP A 193 4.21 2.93 -15.52
N GLY A 194 5.27 2.30 -15.02
CA GLY A 194 6.37 2.94 -14.31
C GLY A 194 6.06 3.47 -12.90
N LYS A 195 4.80 3.76 -12.58
CA LYS A 195 4.35 4.25 -11.26
C LYS A 195 3.50 3.26 -10.47
N HIS A 196 3.13 2.15 -11.12
CA HIS A 196 2.40 1.00 -10.58
C HIS A 196 1.07 1.22 -9.85
N GLY A 197 0.47 2.41 -10.01
CA GLY A 197 -0.90 2.65 -9.55
C GLY A 197 -1.86 1.55 -10.00
N SER A 198 -2.50 0.89 -9.03
CA SER A 198 -3.35 -0.28 -9.27
C SER A 198 -4.80 0.13 -9.56
N LEU A 199 -5.22 0.00 -10.81
CA LEU A 199 -6.54 0.38 -11.32
C LEU A 199 -7.52 -0.80 -11.32
N LEU A 200 -8.76 -0.51 -10.92
CA LEU A 200 -9.88 -1.46 -10.89
C LEU A 200 -10.74 -1.36 -12.16
N LYS A 201 -11.60 -2.35 -12.41
CA LYS A 201 -12.57 -2.26 -13.51
C LYS A 201 -13.44 -1.00 -13.39
N GLY A 202 -13.65 -0.29 -14.50
CA GLY A 202 -14.45 0.93 -14.54
C GLY A 202 -13.72 2.19 -14.07
N TRP A 203 -12.39 2.10 -13.87
CA TRP A 203 -11.55 3.22 -13.46
C TRP A 203 -11.73 4.47 -14.33
N GLU A 204 -12.08 4.32 -15.60
CA GLU A 204 -12.27 5.40 -16.56
C GLU A 204 -13.31 6.43 -16.10
N GLU A 205 -14.29 5.99 -15.32
CA GLU A 205 -15.40 6.80 -14.81
C GLU A 205 -15.29 7.10 -13.31
N MET A 206 -14.23 6.62 -12.65
CA MET A 206 -14.01 6.79 -11.22
C MET A 206 -13.31 8.11 -10.88
N CYS A 207 -13.54 8.58 -9.65
CA CYS A 207 -12.79 9.66 -9.04
C CYS A 207 -11.92 9.15 -7.89
N ILE A 208 -10.79 9.81 -7.70
CA ILE A 208 -9.86 9.59 -6.60
C ILE A 208 -10.48 10.15 -5.31
N PRO A 209 -10.65 9.35 -4.25
CA PRO A 209 -11.17 9.83 -2.98
C PRO A 209 -10.33 10.96 -2.39
N LEU A 210 -10.98 11.87 -1.64
CA LEU A 210 -10.41 13.06 -1.00
C LEU A 210 -10.01 14.21 -1.93
N THR A 211 -9.79 13.95 -3.23
CA THR A 211 -9.45 15.01 -4.21
C THR A 211 -10.56 15.25 -5.23
N ASP A 212 -11.50 14.30 -5.37
CA ASP A 212 -12.55 14.26 -6.40
C ASP A 212 -12.03 14.37 -7.84
N GLN A 213 -10.71 14.20 -8.03
CA GLN A 213 -10.07 14.20 -9.34
C GLN A 213 -10.45 12.93 -10.11
N SER A 214 -10.80 13.05 -11.39
CA SER A 214 -11.04 11.87 -12.22
C SER A 214 -9.75 11.06 -12.39
N ILE A 215 -9.85 9.73 -12.29
CA ILE A 215 -8.71 8.85 -12.59
C ILE A 215 -8.28 9.02 -14.06
N MET A 216 -9.21 9.24 -14.99
CA MET A 216 -8.87 9.51 -16.39
C MET A 216 -8.02 10.79 -16.55
N GLU A 217 -8.34 11.85 -15.79
CA GLU A 217 -7.55 13.09 -15.77
C GLU A 217 -6.17 12.88 -15.12
N TRP A 218 -6.10 12.07 -14.06
CA TRP A 218 -4.84 11.64 -13.47
C TRP A 218 -3.97 10.91 -14.49
N MET A 219 -4.50 9.88 -15.16
CA MET A 219 -3.77 9.07 -16.13
C MET A 219 -3.23 9.91 -17.29
N LYS A 220 -4.00 10.90 -17.77
CA LYS A 220 -3.51 11.85 -18.80
C LYS A 220 -2.37 12.72 -18.28
N THR A 221 -2.47 13.19 -17.05
CA THR A 221 -1.43 14.00 -16.41
C THR A 221 -0.15 13.19 -16.18
N ALA A 222 -0.30 11.96 -15.68
CA ALA A 222 0.79 11.02 -15.49
C ALA A 222 1.46 10.68 -16.82
N TYR A 223 0.69 10.39 -17.87
CA TYR A 223 1.21 10.19 -19.23
C TYR A 223 2.07 11.36 -19.71
N GLU A 224 1.58 12.61 -19.61
CA GLU A 224 2.37 13.78 -20.05
C GLU A 224 3.64 13.95 -19.19
N SER A 225 3.59 13.64 -17.89
CA SER A 225 4.77 13.60 -17.02
C SER A 225 5.78 12.54 -17.49
N MET A 226 5.32 11.29 -17.69
CA MET A 226 6.16 10.17 -18.15
C MET A 226 6.77 10.44 -19.52
N ARG A 227 6.01 11.08 -20.41
CA ARG A 227 6.48 11.53 -21.73
C ARG A 227 7.52 12.64 -21.65
N ALA A 228 7.49 13.45 -20.60
CA ALA A 228 8.52 14.45 -20.29
C ALA A 228 9.74 13.89 -19.54
N GLY A 229 9.76 12.58 -19.23
CA GLY A 229 10.85 11.92 -18.49
C GLY A 229 10.61 11.80 -16.98
N GLY A 230 9.38 12.09 -16.52
CA GLY A 230 8.96 12.00 -15.12
C GLY A 230 9.70 12.96 -14.20
N ARG A 231 9.69 12.66 -12.90
CA ARG A 231 10.44 13.39 -11.87
C ARG A 231 11.94 13.13 -12.03
N LEU A 232 12.76 14.18 -11.86
CA LEU A 232 14.23 14.10 -11.96
C LEU A 232 14.77 13.39 -13.23
N PRO A 233 14.42 13.85 -14.45
CA PRO A 233 14.83 13.17 -15.69
C PRO A 233 16.36 13.10 -15.89
N GLY A 234 17.11 13.97 -15.22
CA GLY A 234 18.58 13.97 -15.23
C GLY A 234 19.25 13.10 -14.18
N HIS A 235 18.48 12.35 -13.36
CA HIS A 235 19.04 11.53 -12.29
C HIS A 235 19.98 10.45 -12.85
N PRO A 236 21.15 10.17 -12.24
CA PRO A 236 22.10 9.19 -12.77
C PRO A 236 21.54 7.79 -12.99
N LEU A 237 20.63 7.31 -12.12
CA LEU A 237 20.00 5.99 -12.29
C LEU A 237 19.14 5.89 -13.55
N LYS A 238 18.46 6.99 -13.94
CA LYS A 238 17.62 7.03 -15.14
C LYS A 238 18.39 6.83 -16.45
N ARG A 239 19.74 6.92 -16.44
CA ARG A 239 20.58 6.55 -17.60
C ARG A 239 20.45 5.09 -18.00
N HIS A 240 19.99 4.26 -17.06
CA HIS A 240 19.76 2.84 -17.26
C HIS A 240 18.27 2.50 -17.41
N TRP A 241 17.38 3.50 -17.38
CA TRP A 241 15.93 3.33 -17.55
C TRP A 241 15.50 3.87 -18.91
N PRO A 242 14.24 3.64 -19.34
CA PRO A 242 13.68 4.38 -20.45
C PRO A 242 13.75 5.88 -20.20
N ASN A 243 14.20 6.66 -21.18
CA ASN A 243 14.32 8.12 -21.03
C ASN A 243 12.97 8.83 -20.81
N ARG A 244 11.88 8.21 -21.27
CA ARG A 244 10.48 8.64 -21.16
C ARG A 244 9.58 7.53 -21.69
N PHE A 245 8.28 7.66 -21.48
CA PHE A 245 7.29 6.96 -22.29
C PHE A 245 7.19 7.60 -23.69
N ASP A 246 7.46 6.85 -24.76
CA ASP A 246 7.63 7.40 -26.12
C ASP A 246 6.48 7.11 -27.09
N ARG A 247 5.39 6.52 -26.58
CA ARG A 247 4.17 6.19 -27.33
C ARG A 247 3.02 7.18 -27.06
N ASN A 248 1.87 6.93 -27.67
CA ASN A 248 0.68 7.77 -27.47
C ASN A 248 -0.05 7.41 -26.16
N PHE A 249 -1.12 8.13 -25.83
CA PHE A 249 -1.88 7.89 -24.60
C PHE A 249 -2.62 6.55 -24.63
N GLU A 250 -3.12 6.14 -25.80
CA GLU A 250 -3.80 4.85 -25.98
C GLU A 250 -2.86 3.67 -25.68
N ASP A 251 -1.60 3.78 -26.10
CA ASP A 251 -0.54 2.82 -25.80
C ASP A 251 -0.13 2.88 -24.31
N TYR A 252 -0.26 4.04 -23.64
CA TYR A 252 0.05 4.20 -22.21
C TYR A 252 -0.95 3.45 -21.31
N ILE A 253 -2.22 3.46 -21.69
CA ILE A 253 -3.30 2.74 -20.99
C ILE A 253 -3.57 1.36 -21.58
N ASP A 254 -2.68 0.84 -22.43
CA ASP A 254 -2.76 -0.53 -22.91
C ASP A 254 -2.29 -1.50 -21.81
N PHE A 255 -3.25 -2.15 -21.14
CA PHE A 255 -2.99 -3.17 -20.12
C PHE A 255 -3.16 -4.57 -20.72
N SER A 256 -2.37 -4.91 -21.74
CA SER A 256 -2.53 -6.16 -22.49
C SER A 256 -1.61 -7.30 -22.04
N VAL A 257 -0.62 -7.03 -21.18
CA VAL A 257 0.36 -8.05 -20.75
C VAL A 257 -0.02 -8.65 -19.40
N PRO A 258 -0.37 -9.95 -19.35
CA PRO A 258 -0.70 -10.59 -18.09
C PRO A 258 0.55 -10.92 -17.27
N VAL A 259 0.51 -10.60 -15.98
CA VAL A 259 1.45 -11.06 -14.96
C VAL A 259 0.63 -11.78 -13.90
N ASP A 260 0.94 -13.07 -13.66
CA ASP A 260 0.21 -13.88 -12.69
C ASP A 260 0.99 -14.01 -11.36
N PRO A 261 0.56 -13.33 -10.28
CA PRO A 261 1.17 -13.42 -8.96
C PRO A 261 1.25 -14.84 -8.38
N LEU A 262 0.37 -15.75 -8.81
CA LEU A 262 0.41 -17.15 -8.38
C LEU A 262 1.73 -17.83 -8.77
N ASN A 263 2.36 -17.43 -9.87
CA ASN A 263 3.67 -17.97 -10.26
C ASN A 263 4.74 -17.65 -9.21
N PHE A 264 4.73 -16.43 -8.67
CA PHE A 264 5.64 -16.01 -7.60
C PHE A 264 5.36 -16.77 -6.31
N LEU A 265 4.07 -16.89 -5.94
CA LEU A 265 3.63 -17.62 -4.74
C LEU A 265 3.79 -19.14 -4.83
N HIS A 266 3.99 -19.69 -6.03
CA HIS A 266 4.41 -21.08 -6.21
C HIS A 266 5.91 -21.25 -5.95
N MET A 267 6.74 -20.31 -6.41
CA MET A 267 8.19 -20.37 -6.23
C MET A 267 8.63 -20.00 -4.80
N LYS A 268 8.01 -18.97 -4.24
CA LYS A 268 8.27 -18.42 -2.91
C LYS A 268 6.93 -18.25 -2.18
N PRO A 269 6.48 -19.27 -1.44
CA PRO A 269 5.17 -19.25 -0.80
C PRO A 269 5.15 -18.32 0.42
N LEU A 270 4.85 -17.05 0.17
CA LEU A 270 4.71 -16.02 1.19
C LEU A 270 3.23 -15.84 1.56
N PHE A 271 2.74 -16.70 2.44
CA PHE A 271 1.37 -16.68 2.96
C PHE A 271 1.38 -16.47 4.47
N PHE A 272 0.68 -15.43 4.93
CA PHE A 272 0.66 -15.03 6.33
C PHE A 272 -0.77 -14.75 6.81
N LYS A 273 -0.98 -14.73 8.12
CA LYS A 273 -2.22 -14.27 8.75
C LYS A 273 -1.86 -13.38 9.93
N SER A 274 -2.19 -12.09 9.86
CA SER A 274 -1.73 -11.10 10.85
C SER A 274 -2.55 -9.82 10.79
N LEU A 275 -2.68 -9.12 11.92
CA LEU A 275 -3.13 -7.71 11.93
C LEU A 275 -1.99 -6.74 11.62
N CYS A 276 -0.74 -7.13 11.86
CA CYS A 276 0.47 -6.34 11.69
C CYS A 276 1.18 -6.81 10.42
N VAL A 277 0.68 -6.37 9.28
CA VAL A 277 1.14 -6.73 7.93
C VAL A 277 2.57 -6.26 7.71
N ASN A 278 2.85 -4.97 7.91
CA ASN A 278 4.19 -4.40 7.73
C ASN A 278 5.24 -5.15 8.56
N ALA A 279 4.89 -5.46 9.81
CA ALA A 279 5.76 -6.19 10.72
C ALA A 279 6.13 -7.58 10.18
N VAL A 280 5.13 -8.37 9.77
CA VAL A 280 5.36 -9.72 9.23
C VAL A 280 6.15 -9.68 7.92
N LEU A 281 5.79 -8.77 7.01
CA LEU A 281 6.51 -8.60 5.74
C LEU A 281 7.97 -8.24 5.99
N TYR A 282 8.24 -7.34 6.94
CA TYR A 282 9.58 -6.89 7.28
C TYR A 282 10.42 -7.96 7.98
N THR A 283 9.85 -8.72 8.91
CA THR A 283 10.64 -9.64 9.75
C THR A 283 10.67 -11.08 9.25
N GLU A 284 9.65 -11.51 8.51
CA GLU A 284 9.44 -12.91 8.11
C GLU A 284 9.30 -13.09 6.59
N GLY A 285 8.77 -12.09 5.87
CA GLY A 285 8.45 -12.22 4.45
C GLY A 285 9.56 -11.86 3.47
N LEU A 286 10.15 -10.67 3.63
CA LEU A 286 11.06 -10.09 2.65
C LEU A 286 12.50 -10.00 3.18
N PRO A 287 13.51 -10.34 2.36
CA PRO A 287 14.91 -10.19 2.74
C PRO A 287 15.48 -8.79 2.49
N TYR A 288 14.65 -7.83 2.07
CA TYR A 288 15.04 -6.48 1.69
C TYR A 288 14.00 -5.44 2.19
N ASN A 289 14.37 -4.17 2.19
CA ASN A 289 13.52 -3.06 2.65
C ASN A 289 12.34 -2.77 1.70
N PHE A 290 11.28 -2.12 2.15
CA PHE A 290 10.19 -1.66 1.28
C PHE A 290 9.53 -0.41 1.88
N HIS A 291 8.74 0.33 1.12
CA HIS A 291 7.91 1.39 1.69
C HIS A 291 6.81 0.79 2.58
N PRO A 292 6.77 1.03 3.89
CA PRO A 292 5.63 0.58 4.68
C PRO A 292 4.37 1.32 4.22
N LYS A 293 3.30 0.57 3.97
CA LYS A 293 2.00 1.13 3.63
C LYS A 293 1.06 0.96 4.82
N MET A 294 -0.24 1.13 4.62
CA MET A 294 -1.20 1.04 5.71
C MET A 294 -1.61 -0.42 5.95
N GLU A 295 -1.61 -0.87 7.21
CA GLU A 295 -1.90 -2.28 7.56
C GLU A 295 -3.17 -2.85 6.87
N TRP A 296 -4.29 -2.11 6.95
CA TRP A 296 -5.58 -2.54 6.42
C TRP A 296 -6.44 -1.36 5.95
N PRO A 297 -7.30 -1.51 4.91
CA PRO A 297 -7.98 -0.41 4.23
C PRO A 297 -8.95 0.37 5.13
N GLU A 298 -9.37 -0.19 6.27
CA GLU A 298 -10.21 0.50 7.25
C GLU A 298 -9.53 1.73 7.86
N ARG A 299 -8.19 1.73 7.96
CA ARG A 299 -7.44 2.90 8.44
C ARG A 299 -7.63 4.11 7.52
N PHE A 300 -7.74 3.88 6.21
CA PHE A 300 -8.07 4.94 5.25
C PHE A 300 -9.52 5.40 5.44
N GLY A 301 -10.47 4.45 5.53
CA GLY A 301 -11.87 4.79 5.75
C GLY A 301 -12.13 5.57 7.04
N ALA A 302 -11.37 5.27 8.10
CA ALA A 302 -11.37 6.00 9.35
C ALA A 302 -10.83 7.43 9.20
N ALA A 303 -9.71 7.60 8.48
CA ALA A 303 -9.16 8.91 8.16
C ALA A 303 -10.15 9.77 7.36
N VAL A 304 -10.81 9.21 6.34
CA VAL A 304 -11.85 9.91 5.54
C VAL A 304 -13.04 10.33 6.40
N ARG A 305 -13.46 9.51 7.38
CA ARG A 305 -14.60 9.79 8.26
C ARG A 305 -14.23 10.63 9.50
N GLY A 306 -12.96 10.99 9.70
CA GLY A 306 -12.49 11.66 10.91
C GLY A 306 -12.72 10.83 12.20
N SER A 307 -12.73 9.49 12.09
CA SER A 307 -12.94 8.57 13.21
C SER A 307 -11.63 7.85 13.54
N LEU A 308 -11.34 7.60 14.82
CA LEU A 308 -10.25 6.69 15.20
C LEU A 308 -10.67 5.24 14.93
N VAL A 309 -9.76 4.42 14.37
CA VAL A 309 -9.92 2.96 14.27
C VAL A 309 -9.84 2.34 15.66
#